data_AF-A0A8J4XEB4-F1
#
_entry.id   AF-A0A8J4XEB4-F1
#
_cell.length_a   1.000
_cell.length_b   1.000
_cell.length_c   1.000
_cell.angle_alpha   90.00
_cell.angle_beta   90.00
_cell.angle_gamma   90.00
#
_symmetry.space_group_name_H-M   'P 1'
#
loop_
_entity.id
_entity.type
_entity.pdbx_description
1 polymer ?
#
loop_
_entity_poly.entity_id
_entity_poly.type
_entity_poly.pdbx_seq_one_letter_code
_entity_poly.pdbx_strand_id
1 'polypeptide(L)'
;MLAVNPGKTPISLLQEYGTRIGKTPVYDLLKAEGQAHQPNFTFRVSVGEISCTGQGPSKKAAKHKAAEAALKMLKGGMLEALKGSVMEGENFEDIDIPLEGDCSQSEIKLSSSSQQAECNPVGALQELVVQKGWRLPEYTVTQESGPAHRKEFTMTCKVEKFVEIGSGTSKKLAKRNAAAKMLSRIHDVPVDMRSSHEAEVEDDTFNMHIGGRLEGGKCKGFGCTWDSLRNSAGEKILQLRSHPLGLPNSNFCSLLHDLSEEQRFEVSYLDI
;
A
#
# COMPACT_ATOMS: atom_id res chain seq x y z
N MET A 1 31.66 9.10 21.39
CA MET A 1 31.25 9.62 20.06
C MET A 1 29.92 8.97 19.64
N LEU A 2 28.93 9.78 19.26
CA LEU A 2 27.66 9.30 18.71
C LEU A 2 27.89 8.91 17.24
N ALA A 3 28.27 7.67 16.97
CA ALA A 3 28.32 7.17 15.59
C ALA A 3 26.89 7.16 15.02
N VAL A 4 26.63 8.08 14.08
CA VAL A 4 25.38 8.08 13.32
C VAL A 4 25.42 6.88 12.39
N ASN A 5 24.87 5.77 12.84
CA ASN A 5 24.73 4.58 12.03
C ASN A 5 23.52 4.79 11.09
N PRO A 6 23.70 4.80 9.75
CA PRO A 6 22.66 5.18 8.77
C PRO A 6 21.47 4.21 8.64
N GLY A 7 21.19 3.41 9.68
CA GLY A 7 20.01 2.54 9.76
C GLY A 7 19.32 2.50 11.13
N LYS A 8 19.84 3.24 12.13
CA LYS A 8 19.23 3.29 13.46
C LYS A 8 18.30 4.49 13.57
N THR A 9 17.14 4.28 14.17
CA THR A 9 16.19 5.37 14.45
C THR A 9 16.79 6.32 15.51
N PRO A 10 16.45 7.62 15.51
CA PRO A 10 16.87 8.57 16.54
C PRO A 10 16.43 8.13 17.93
N ILE A 11 15.31 7.41 18.06
CA ILE A 11 14.88 6.78 19.32
C ILE A 11 15.94 5.78 19.82
N SER A 12 16.42 4.89 18.94
CA SER A 12 17.45 3.91 19.28
C SER A 12 18.79 4.57 19.59
N LEU A 13 19.18 5.61 18.84
CA LEU A 13 20.42 6.35 19.08
C LEU A 13 20.38 7.09 20.42
N LEU A 14 19.24 7.71 20.75
CA LEU A 14 19.07 8.40 22.03
C LEU A 14 19.04 7.42 23.21
N GLN A 15 18.44 6.24 23.05
CA GLN A 15 18.48 5.18 24.06
C GLN A 15 19.91 4.68 24.32
N GLU A 16 20.68 4.42 23.26
CA GLU A 16 22.08 3.99 23.37
C GLU A 16 22.92 5.06 24.05
N TYR A 17 22.73 6.33 23.68
CA TYR A 17 23.38 7.47 24.33
C TYR A 17 23.03 7.57 25.82
N GLY A 18 21.74 7.58 26.15
CA GLY A 18 21.25 7.68 27.52
C GLY A 18 21.78 6.57 28.42
N THR A 19 21.89 5.35 27.88
CA THR A 19 22.46 4.20 28.61
C THR A 19 23.96 4.39 28.89
N ARG A 20 24.72 5.00 27.97
CA ARG A 20 26.15 5.30 28.20
C ARG A 20 26.39 6.41 29.22
N ILE A 21 25.50 7.40 29.28
CA ILE A 21 25.61 8.52 30.22
C ILE A 21 24.89 8.29 31.56
N GLY A 22 24.28 7.11 31.74
CA GLY A 22 23.48 6.79 32.93
C GLY A 22 22.17 7.57 33.07
N LYS A 23 21.72 8.25 32.00
CA LYS A 23 20.50 9.07 31.96
C LYS A 23 19.60 8.54 30.84
N THR A 24 18.84 7.47 31.11
CA THR A 24 17.96 6.84 30.12
C THR A 24 16.82 7.77 29.71
N PRO A 25 16.50 7.89 28.40
CA PRO A 25 15.43 8.78 27.93
C PRO A 25 14.05 8.32 28.39
N VAL A 26 13.27 9.22 28.99
CA VAL A 26 11.88 8.99 29.39
C VAL A 26 10.95 9.65 28.39
N TYR A 27 9.91 8.94 27.92
CA TYR A 27 8.95 9.45 26.95
C TYR A 27 7.55 9.60 27.55
N ASP A 28 7.06 10.83 27.63
CA ASP A 28 5.72 11.15 28.14
C ASP A 28 4.79 11.56 26.99
N LEU A 29 3.58 10.99 26.96
CA LEU A 29 2.52 11.46 26.06
C LEU A 29 1.89 12.71 26.68
N LEU A 30 2.10 13.87 26.06
CA LEU A 30 1.54 15.13 26.53
C LEU A 30 0.14 15.38 25.96
N LYS A 31 -0.05 15.13 24.66
CA LYS A 31 -1.32 15.37 23.97
C LYS A 31 -1.62 14.27 22.97
N ALA A 32 -2.89 13.90 22.88
CA ALA A 32 -3.45 13.07 21.82
C ALA A 32 -4.76 13.73 21.37
N GLU A 33 -4.70 14.45 20.26
CA GLU A 33 -5.80 15.27 19.73
C GLU A 33 -5.93 15.05 18.22
N GLY A 34 -6.88 15.73 17.58
CA GLY A 34 -7.15 15.58 16.14
C GLY A 34 -8.30 14.63 15.83
N GLN A 35 -8.69 14.62 14.56
CA GLN A 35 -9.83 13.82 14.09
C GLN A 35 -9.41 12.35 13.92
N ALA A 36 -10.35 11.41 13.97
CA ALA A 36 -10.04 9.97 13.85
C ALA A 36 -9.26 9.63 12.57
N HIS A 37 -9.51 10.37 11.48
CA HIS A 37 -8.81 10.22 10.20
C HIS A 37 -7.53 11.08 10.08
N GLN A 38 -7.27 11.97 11.03
CA GLN A 38 -6.06 12.80 11.10
C GLN A 38 -5.67 13.07 12.57
N PRO A 39 -5.16 12.05 13.29
CA PRO A 39 -4.77 12.22 14.67
C PRO A 39 -3.42 12.97 14.76
N ASN A 40 -3.21 13.69 15.86
CA ASN A 40 -1.96 14.35 16.22
C ASN A 40 -1.55 13.97 17.64
N PHE A 41 -0.30 13.52 17.78
CA PHE A 41 0.27 13.13 19.07
C PHE A 41 1.45 14.02 19.39
N THR A 42 1.51 14.51 20.63
CA THR A 42 2.66 15.24 21.16
C THR A 42 3.34 14.41 22.23
N PHE A 43 4.62 14.08 22.03
CA PHE A 43 5.46 13.42 23.01
C PHE A 43 6.53 14.37 23.51
N ARG A 44 6.84 14.27 24.80
CA ARG A 44 8.04 14.83 25.41
C ARG A 44 9.04 13.72 25.65
N VAL A 45 10.31 13.98 25.36
CA VAL A 45 11.43 13.15 25.78
C VAL A 45 12.26 13.92 26.79
N SER A 46 12.66 13.26 27.88
CA SER A 46 13.50 13.83 28.93
C SER A 46 14.76 12.98 29.08
N VAL A 47 15.94 13.61 28.99
CA VAL A 47 17.26 12.97 29.11
C VAL A 47 18.11 13.77 30.08
N GLY A 48 18.09 13.37 31.35
CA GLY A 48 18.69 14.17 32.41
C GLY A 48 17.96 15.51 32.57
N GLU A 49 18.68 16.60 32.30
CA GLU A 49 18.16 17.97 32.41
C GLU A 49 17.58 18.50 31.10
N ILE A 50 17.87 17.82 29.98
CA ILE A 50 17.37 18.24 28.68
C ILE A 50 16.00 17.60 28.48
N SER A 51 15.02 18.42 28.13
CA SER A 51 13.72 17.94 27.66
C SER A 51 13.39 18.55 26.32
N CYS A 52 12.79 17.75 25.44
CA CYS A 52 12.39 18.16 24.11
C CYS A 52 11.02 17.59 23.77
N THR A 53 10.25 18.29 22.95
CA THR A 53 8.94 17.84 22.50
C THR A 53 8.94 17.56 21.00
N GLY A 54 8.17 16.56 20.58
CA GLY A 54 7.96 16.24 19.18
C GLY A 54 6.50 15.89 18.92
N GLN A 55 6.01 16.32 17.76
CA GLN A 55 4.64 16.09 17.30
C GLN A 55 4.62 15.22 16.05
N GLY A 56 3.53 14.48 15.84
CA GLY A 56 3.34 13.73 14.60
C GLY A 56 2.02 12.95 14.53
N PRO A 57 1.69 12.41 13.34
CA PRO A 57 0.41 11.75 13.08
C PRO A 57 0.28 10.36 13.73
N SER A 58 1.34 9.88 14.38
CA SER A 58 1.32 8.64 15.14
C SER A 58 2.21 8.76 16.37
N LYS A 59 1.93 7.97 17.41
CA LYS A 59 2.77 7.90 18.62
C LYS A 59 4.24 7.63 18.27
N LYS A 60 4.51 6.78 17.27
CA LYS A 60 5.88 6.47 16.82
C LYS A 60 6.55 7.68 16.14
N ALA A 61 5.85 8.38 15.25
CA ALA A 61 6.37 9.57 14.58
C ALA A 61 6.65 10.71 15.57
N ALA A 62 5.73 10.94 16.51
CA ALA A 62 5.89 11.96 17.56
C ALA A 62 7.12 11.67 18.46
N LYS A 63 7.27 10.41 18.92
CA LYS A 63 8.47 9.99 19.69
C LYS A 63 9.76 10.13 18.88
N HIS A 64 9.72 9.82 17.59
CA HIS A 64 10.87 9.94 16.69
C HIS A 64 11.33 11.39 16.60
N LYS A 65 10.39 12.33 16.34
CA LYS A 65 10.67 13.77 16.25
C LYS A 65 11.16 14.35 17.58
N ALA A 66 10.59 13.90 18.70
CA ALA A 66 11.06 14.31 20.04
C ALA A 66 12.50 13.84 20.29
N ALA A 67 12.81 12.59 19.95
CA ALA A 67 14.14 12.01 20.10
C ALA A 67 15.19 12.70 19.22
N GLU A 68 14.81 13.04 17.99
CA GLU A 68 15.65 13.79 17.04
C GLU A 68 16.00 15.18 17.58
N ALA A 69 15.02 15.92 18.12
CA ALA A 69 15.24 17.21 18.75
C ALA A 69 16.21 17.10 19.95
N ALA A 70 16.03 16.09 20.81
CA ALA A 70 16.94 15.85 21.93
C ALA A 70 18.37 15.52 21.47
N LEU A 71 18.53 14.69 20.44
CA LEU A 71 19.85 14.39 19.88
C LEU A 71 20.53 15.61 19.27
N LYS A 72 19.77 16.53 18.65
CA LYS A 72 20.29 17.79 18.11
C LYS A 72 20.83 18.68 19.25
N MET A 73 20.09 18.80 20.35
CA MET A 73 20.52 19.56 21.53
C MET A 73 21.74 18.93 22.21
N LEU A 74 21.80 17.60 22.31
CA LEU A 74 22.95 16.90 22.90
C LEU A 74 24.22 17.00 22.05
N LYS A 75 24.08 17.04 20.72
CA LYS A 75 25.21 17.30 19.81
C LYS A 75 25.67 18.76 19.87
N GLY A 76 24.73 19.72 19.98
CA GLY A 76 25.05 21.14 20.11
C GLY A 76 25.62 21.52 21.48
N GLY A 77 25.12 20.93 22.55
CA GLY A 77 25.60 21.20 23.92
C GLY A 77 27.04 20.75 24.18
N MET A 78 27.57 19.80 23.39
CA MET A 78 28.98 19.43 23.46
C MET A 78 29.91 20.50 22.86
N LEU A 79 29.39 21.41 22.03
CA LEU A 79 30.11 22.59 21.53
C LEU A 79 30.08 23.74 22.55
N GLU A 80 28.95 23.93 23.24
CA GLU A 80 28.77 24.98 24.25
C GLU A 80 29.48 24.68 25.58
N ALA A 81 29.66 23.41 25.95
CA ALA A 81 30.42 23.02 27.13
C ALA A 81 31.94 23.31 27.03
N LEU A 82 32.46 23.59 25.82
CA LEU A 82 33.83 24.07 25.61
C LEU A 82 33.93 25.60 25.53
N LYS A 83 32.81 26.32 25.41
CA LYS A 83 32.75 27.79 25.43
C LYS A 83 32.34 28.38 26.80
N GLY A 84 31.83 27.56 27.72
CA GLY A 84 31.31 27.97 29.02
C GLY A 84 32.35 28.30 30.10
N SER A 85 33.41 29.04 29.77
CA SER A 85 34.38 29.56 30.75
C SER A 85 34.80 31.01 30.51
N VAL A 86 33.96 31.93 29.98
CA VAL A 86 34.13 33.39 30.21
C VAL A 86 32.78 34.12 30.17
N MET A 87 32.61 35.06 31.10
CA MET A 87 31.47 35.96 31.34
C MET A 87 31.19 36.95 30.20
N GLU A 88 29.92 37.39 30.17
CA GLU A 88 29.37 38.74 29.88
C GLU A 88 29.73 39.49 28.57
N GLY A 89 28.67 39.99 27.89
CA GLY A 89 28.68 41.32 27.29
C GLY A 89 28.69 41.45 25.76
N GLU A 90 27.58 42.00 25.25
CA GLU A 90 27.46 43.00 24.16
C GLU A 90 27.61 42.61 22.66
N ASN A 91 26.83 43.35 21.85
CA ASN A 91 26.56 43.23 20.41
C ASN A 91 27.81 43.26 19.51
N PHE A 92 27.82 42.51 18.39
CA PHE A 92 28.07 43.05 17.03
C PHE A 92 27.78 42.01 15.92
N GLU A 93 27.68 42.54 14.71
CA GLU A 93 27.00 42.12 13.49
C GLU A 93 27.62 40.97 12.66
N ASP A 94 26.77 40.41 11.79
CA ASP A 94 26.99 39.82 10.45
C ASP A 94 28.29 39.07 10.14
N ILE A 95 28.15 37.75 9.90
CA ILE A 95 28.84 37.06 8.79
C ILE A 95 27.88 36.05 8.14
N ASP A 96 27.46 36.43 6.94
CA ASP A 96 26.69 35.69 5.94
C ASP A 96 27.63 34.81 5.11
N ILE A 97 27.42 33.49 5.02
CA ILE A 97 27.94 32.65 3.91
C ILE A 97 26.94 31.52 3.60
N PRO A 98 26.58 31.29 2.32
CA PRO A 98 25.34 30.65 1.88
C PRO A 98 25.53 29.16 1.58
N LEU A 99 24.48 28.36 1.78
CA LEU A 99 24.38 27.04 1.15
C LEU A 99 22.97 26.85 0.58
N GLU A 100 22.78 27.38 -0.63
CA GLU A 100 21.62 27.08 -1.45
C GLU A 100 21.70 25.62 -1.93
N GLY A 101 20.79 24.80 -1.43
CA GLY A 101 20.40 23.53 -2.02
C GLY A 101 18.94 23.65 -2.44
N ASP A 102 18.73 24.16 -3.65
CA ASP A 102 17.43 24.27 -4.29
C ASP A 102 16.83 22.87 -4.51
N CYS A 103 15.65 22.64 -3.94
CA CYS A 103 14.70 21.66 -4.45
C CYS A 103 13.30 22.27 -4.35
N SER A 104 13.06 23.20 -5.25
CA SER A 104 11.75 23.72 -5.60
C SER A 104 10.84 22.58 -6.09
N GLN A 105 9.93 22.11 -5.24
CA GLN A 105 8.61 21.70 -5.68
C GLN A 105 7.56 22.51 -4.92
N SER A 106 6.98 23.41 -5.70
CA SER A 106 5.78 24.21 -5.46
C SER A 106 4.63 23.42 -4.84
N GLU A 107 4.08 23.92 -3.74
CA GLU A 107 2.70 23.60 -3.35
C GLU A 107 1.91 24.90 -3.22
N ILE A 108 1.21 25.23 -4.30
CA ILE A 108 0.10 26.18 -4.27
C ILE A 108 -1.05 25.48 -3.56
N LYS A 109 -1.43 26.03 -2.41
CA LYS A 109 -2.71 25.79 -1.72
C LYS A 109 -3.87 25.87 -2.72
N LEU A 110 -4.58 24.76 -2.89
CA LEU A 110 -5.98 24.76 -3.32
C LEU A 110 -6.76 23.74 -2.48
N SER A 111 -7.78 24.26 -1.82
CA SER A 111 -8.78 23.58 -1.01
C SER A 111 -9.61 22.58 -1.81
N SER A 112 -9.65 21.31 -1.40
CA SER A 112 -10.86 20.47 -1.51
C SER A 112 -10.72 19.18 -0.69
N SER A 113 -11.82 18.81 -0.05
CA SER A 113 -11.98 17.85 1.04
C SER A 113 -11.96 16.35 0.61
N SER A 114 -11.04 15.96 -0.28
CA SER A 114 -10.99 14.60 -0.88
C SER A 114 -9.64 13.88 -0.78
N GLN A 115 -8.58 14.54 -0.30
CA GLN A 115 -7.18 14.11 -0.50
C GLN A 115 -6.73 12.85 0.28
N GLN A 116 -7.53 12.28 1.18
CA GLN A 116 -7.13 11.03 1.85
C GLN A 116 -7.35 9.78 1.01
N ALA A 117 -8.25 9.82 0.03
CA ALA A 117 -8.41 8.74 -0.95
C ALA A 117 -7.25 8.71 -1.98
N GLU A 118 -6.57 9.83 -2.22
CA GLU A 118 -5.48 9.95 -3.20
C GLU A 118 -4.17 9.27 -2.77
N CYS A 119 -4.00 8.86 -1.50
CA CYS A 119 -2.72 8.34 -1.01
C CYS A 119 -2.61 6.80 -0.97
N ASN A 120 -3.68 6.08 -1.32
CA ASN A 120 -3.67 4.62 -1.32
C ASN A 120 -3.64 4.06 -2.76
N PRO A 121 -2.45 3.83 -3.34
CA PRO A 121 -2.34 3.38 -4.73
C PRO A 121 -2.97 2.00 -4.95
N VAL A 122 -3.12 1.18 -3.91
CA VAL A 122 -3.83 -0.12 -4.01
C VAL A 122 -5.32 0.11 -4.23
N GLY A 123 -5.92 1.03 -3.47
CA GLY A 123 -7.33 1.39 -3.62
C GLY A 123 -7.60 2.10 -4.93
N ALA A 124 -6.78 3.10 -5.26
CA ALA A 124 -6.88 3.84 -6.52
C ALA A 124 -6.73 2.91 -7.74
N LEU A 125 -5.82 1.92 -7.70
CA LEU A 125 -5.72 0.92 -8.76
C LEU A 125 -6.98 0.07 -8.86
N GLN A 126 -7.52 -0.38 -7.74
CA GLN A 126 -8.73 -1.20 -7.72
C GLN A 126 -9.93 -0.42 -8.30
N GLU A 127 -10.11 0.84 -7.90
CA GLU A 127 -11.15 1.72 -8.44
C GLU A 127 -10.98 1.94 -9.94
N LEU A 128 -9.76 2.24 -10.41
CA LEU A 128 -9.45 2.41 -11.83
C LEU A 128 -9.79 1.18 -12.66
N VAL A 129 -9.42 0.00 -12.17
CA VAL A 129 -9.69 -1.29 -12.81
C VAL A 129 -11.19 -1.56 -12.91
N VAL A 130 -11.94 -1.32 -11.82
CA VAL A 130 -13.41 -1.44 -11.80
C VAL A 130 -14.04 -0.44 -12.77
N GLN A 131 -13.58 0.82 -12.78
CA GLN A 131 -14.07 1.87 -13.67
C GLN A 131 -13.84 1.54 -15.16
N LYS A 132 -12.78 0.80 -15.49
CA LYS A 132 -12.48 0.31 -16.84
C LYS A 132 -13.17 -1.01 -17.19
N GLY A 133 -13.91 -1.62 -16.26
CA GLY A 133 -14.55 -2.93 -16.45
C GLY A 133 -13.54 -4.10 -16.53
N TRP A 134 -12.33 -3.91 -16.02
CA TRP A 134 -11.28 -4.92 -16.02
C TRP A 134 -11.38 -5.85 -14.80
N ARG A 135 -10.70 -7.00 -14.86
CA ARG A 135 -10.59 -7.92 -13.72
C ARG A 135 -9.78 -7.31 -12.58
N LEU A 136 -10.20 -7.58 -11.35
CA LEU A 136 -9.54 -7.10 -10.14
C LEU A 136 -8.03 -7.44 -10.13
N PRO A 137 -7.17 -6.55 -9.60
CA PRO A 137 -5.73 -6.76 -9.57
C PRO A 137 -5.36 -7.98 -8.72
N GLU A 138 -4.53 -8.86 -9.29
CA GLU A 138 -3.94 -10.01 -8.60
C GLU A 138 -2.57 -9.62 -8.02
N TYR A 139 -2.28 -10.07 -6.79
CA TYR A 139 -1.02 -9.79 -6.11
C TYR A 139 -0.36 -11.07 -5.60
N THR A 140 0.87 -11.31 -6.04
CA THR A 140 1.65 -12.50 -5.68
C THR A 140 3.04 -12.11 -5.16
N VAL A 141 3.43 -12.65 -4.01
CA VAL A 141 4.79 -12.47 -3.47
C VAL A 141 5.71 -13.37 -4.29
N THR A 142 6.64 -12.76 -5.02
CA THR A 142 7.56 -13.49 -5.91
C THR A 142 8.93 -13.72 -5.28
N GLN A 143 9.34 -12.87 -4.34
CA GLN A 143 10.63 -13.00 -3.68
C GLN A 143 10.57 -12.51 -2.22
N GLU A 144 11.24 -13.24 -1.32
CA GLU A 144 11.55 -12.80 0.04
C GLU A 144 13.06 -12.91 0.23
N SER A 145 13.72 -11.82 0.60
CA SER A 145 15.17 -11.75 0.75
C SER A 145 15.58 -10.90 1.97
N GLY A 146 16.89 -10.81 2.21
CA GLY A 146 17.45 -10.01 3.29
C GLY A 146 17.46 -10.70 4.67
N PRO A 147 18.26 -10.20 5.62
CA PRO A 147 18.36 -10.78 6.95
C PRO A 147 17.08 -10.54 7.76
N ALA A 148 16.86 -11.32 8.83
CA ALA A 148 15.64 -11.24 9.63
C ALA A 148 15.32 -9.83 10.18
N HIS A 149 16.35 -9.03 10.45
CA HIS A 149 16.24 -7.65 10.94
C HIS A 149 16.09 -6.59 9.83
N ARG A 150 16.17 -6.99 8.55
CA ARG A 150 16.03 -6.13 7.36
C ARG A 150 15.52 -6.96 6.18
N LYS A 151 14.33 -7.54 6.33
CA LYS A 151 13.67 -8.31 5.27
C LYS A 151 13.27 -7.39 4.12
N GLU A 152 13.33 -7.93 2.91
CA GLU A 152 12.85 -7.33 1.68
C GLU A 152 11.88 -8.30 0.99
N PHE A 153 10.78 -7.75 0.49
CA PHE A 153 9.71 -8.49 -0.17
C PHE A 153 9.50 -7.89 -1.55
N THR A 154 9.39 -8.75 -2.56
CA THR A 154 9.02 -8.37 -3.92
C THR A 154 7.62 -8.89 -4.21
N MET A 155 6.75 -8.00 -4.67
CA MET A 155 5.37 -8.25 -5.00
C MET A 155 5.14 -8.00 -6.48
N THR A 156 4.54 -8.95 -7.17
CA THR A 156 4.06 -8.79 -8.53
C THR A 156 2.58 -8.47 -8.52
N CYS A 157 2.19 -7.43 -9.24
CA CYS A 157 0.81 -7.02 -9.49
C CYS A 157 0.46 -7.33 -10.95
N LYS A 158 -0.66 -8.02 -11.18
CA LYS A 158 -1.16 -8.35 -12.52
C LYS A 158 -2.55 -7.76 -12.72
N VAL A 159 -2.72 -7.02 -13.81
CA VAL A 159 -3.98 -6.41 -14.23
C VAL A 159 -4.09 -6.56 -15.75
N GLU A 160 -5.06 -7.36 -16.21
CA GLU A 160 -5.24 -7.63 -17.63
C GLU A 160 -3.94 -8.13 -18.29
N LYS A 161 -3.44 -7.40 -19.29
CA LYS A 161 -2.16 -7.64 -19.99
C LYS A 161 -0.95 -7.00 -19.31
N PHE A 162 -1.16 -6.21 -18.25
CA PHE A 162 -0.10 -5.48 -17.56
C PHE A 162 0.39 -6.26 -16.34
N VAL A 163 1.71 -6.27 -16.17
CA VAL A 163 2.38 -6.87 -15.02
C VAL A 163 3.43 -5.89 -14.52
N GLU A 164 3.36 -5.57 -13.23
CA GLU A 164 4.30 -4.64 -12.59
C GLU A 164 4.81 -5.21 -11.26
N ILE A 165 6.03 -4.83 -10.90
CA ILE A 165 6.73 -5.39 -9.73
C ILE A 165 7.15 -4.29 -8.77
N GLY A 166 6.73 -4.40 -7.51
CA GLY A 166 7.12 -3.51 -6.43
C GLY A 166 7.85 -4.24 -5.32
N SER A 167 8.94 -3.64 -4.81
CA SER A 167 9.67 -4.14 -3.64
C SER A 167 9.38 -3.30 -2.40
N GLY A 168 9.60 -3.85 -1.21
CA GLY A 168 9.49 -3.12 0.05
C GLY A 168 9.91 -3.94 1.26
N THR A 169 10.13 -3.28 2.40
CA THR A 169 10.54 -3.93 3.66
C THR A 169 9.42 -4.71 4.35
N SER A 170 8.21 -4.71 3.78
CA SER A 170 7.07 -5.51 4.22
C SER A 170 6.20 -5.88 3.03
N LYS A 171 5.45 -6.98 3.13
CA LYS A 171 4.47 -7.40 2.10
C LYS A 171 3.46 -6.29 1.77
N LYS A 172 3.04 -5.52 2.78
CA LYS A 172 2.11 -4.38 2.62
C LYS A 172 2.75 -3.23 1.81
N LEU A 173 4.01 -2.89 2.10
CA LEU A 173 4.72 -1.85 1.35
C LEU A 173 5.05 -2.29 -0.08
N ALA A 174 5.49 -3.54 -0.26
CA ALA A 174 5.75 -4.11 -1.58
C ALA A 174 4.48 -4.09 -2.46
N LYS A 175 3.33 -4.50 -1.90
CA LYS A 175 2.02 -4.40 -2.57
C LYS A 175 1.67 -2.97 -2.97
N ARG A 176 1.84 -2.02 -2.05
CA ARG A 176 1.61 -0.59 -2.32
C ARG A 176 2.47 -0.08 -3.47
N ASN A 177 3.76 -0.42 -3.46
CA ASN A 177 4.71 0.00 -4.49
C ASN A 177 4.42 -0.65 -5.84
N ALA A 178 4.00 -1.92 -5.87
CA ALA A 178 3.60 -2.60 -7.10
C ALA A 178 2.35 -1.94 -7.70
N ALA A 179 1.36 -1.61 -6.87
CA ALA A 179 0.15 -0.92 -7.32
C ALA A 179 0.44 0.49 -7.85
N ALA A 180 1.34 1.24 -7.21
CA ALA A 180 1.74 2.57 -7.66
C ALA A 180 2.39 2.54 -9.05
N LYS A 181 3.29 1.58 -9.29
CA LYS A 181 3.88 1.37 -10.63
C LYS A 181 2.84 0.98 -11.68
N MET A 182 1.91 0.10 -11.31
CA MET A 182 0.82 -0.32 -12.18
C MET A 182 -0.09 0.85 -12.59
N LEU A 183 -0.41 1.75 -11.65
CA LEU A 183 -1.17 2.97 -11.96
C LEU A 183 -0.48 3.82 -13.01
N SER A 184 0.81 4.11 -12.83
CA SER A 184 1.61 4.84 -13.82
C SER A 184 1.59 4.13 -15.18
N ARG A 185 1.78 2.81 -15.19
CA ARG A 185 1.78 2.00 -16.42
C ARG A 185 0.47 2.04 -17.19
N ILE A 186 -0.67 1.99 -16.49
CA ILE A 186 -2.00 2.02 -17.10
C ILE A 186 -2.33 3.43 -17.63
N HIS A 187 -1.86 4.48 -16.96
CA HIS A 187 -2.06 5.87 -17.40
C HIS A 187 -1.19 6.24 -18.62
N ASP A 188 0.03 5.71 -18.71
CA ASP A 188 0.98 6.01 -19.79
C ASP A 188 0.69 5.30 -21.12
N VAL A 189 -0.21 4.32 -21.14
CA VAL A 189 -0.59 3.60 -22.37
C VAL A 189 -1.91 4.19 -22.89
N PRO A 190 -1.91 4.93 -24.02
CA PRO A 190 -3.13 5.31 -24.70
C PRO A 190 -3.92 4.05 -25.03
N VAL A 191 -5.18 4.02 -24.60
CA VAL A 191 -6.12 2.94 -24.92
C VAL A 191 -6.47 3.08 -26.39
N ASP A 192 -5.69 2.47 -27.27
CA ASP A 192 -6.16 2.24 -28.63
C ASP A 192 -7.26 1.15 -28.60
N MET A 193 -8.46 1.64 -28.90
CA MET A 193 -9.61 1.00 -29.55
C MET A 193 -9.53 -0.52 -29.71
N ARG A 194 -10.47 -1.21 -29.02
CA ARG A 194 -11.15 -2.46 -29.44
C ARG A 194 -10.39 -3.25 -30.51
N SER A 195 -9.44 -4.09 -30.10
CA SER A 195 -9.09 -5.23 -30.93
C SER A 195 -10.24 -6.23 -30.82
N SER A 196 -11.27 -6.03 -31.65
CA SER A 196 -12.14 -7.09 -32.10
C SER A 196 -11.23 -8.16 -32.69
N HIS A 197 -10.94 -9.19 -31.91
CA HIS A 197 -10.25 -10.35 -32.46
C HIS A 197 -11.30 -11.16 -33.23
N GLU A 198 -11.52 -10.78 -34.49
CA GLU A 198 -11.90 -11.77 -35.50
C GLU A 198 -10.68 -12.70 -35.62
N ALA A 199 -10.67 -13.76 -34.81
CA ALA A 199 -9.75 -14.87 -35.03
C ALA A 199 -10.37 -15.67 -36.18
N GLU A 200 -9.85 -15.41 -37.38
CA GLU A 200 -10.03 -16.26 -38.53
C GLU A 200 -9.60 -17.70 -38.21
N VAL A 201 -10.34 -18.62 -38.79
CA VAL A 201 -10.21 -20.07 -38.65
C VAL A 201 -9.00 -20.53 -39.44
N GLU A 202 -7.96 -21.04 -38.80
CA GLU A 202 -7.02 -21.94 -39.47
C GLU A 202 -6.75 -23.19 -38.63
N ASP A 203 -7.01 -24.31 -39.30
CA ASP A 203 -6.94 -25.70 -38.88
C ASP A 203 -5.48 -26.11 -38.67
N ASP A 204 -5.16 -26.68 -37.50
CA ASP A 204 -4.07 -27.64 -37.41
C ASP A 204 -4.37 -28.66 -36.31
N THR A 205 -5.14 -29.65 -36.76
CA THR A 205 -5.19 -31.01 -36.22
C THR A 205 -3.79 -31.57 -35.96
N PHE A 206 -3.39 -31.86 -34.70
CA PHE A 206 -2.45 -32.98 -34.42
C PHE A 206 -2.54 -33.57 -33.00
N ASN A 207 -3.32 -34.66 -32.94
CA ASN A 207 -3.15 -35.92 -32.22
C ASN A 207 -2.93 -36.00 -30.69
N MET A 208 -4.02 -36.44 -30.04
CA MET A 208 -4.15 -37.09 -28.74
C MET A 208 -3.72 -38.56 -28.80
N HIS A 209 -2.83 -39.01 -27.91
CA HIS A 209 -2.61 -40.45 -27.61
C HIS A 209 -2.27 -40.66 -26.12
N ILE A 210 -3.29 -41.13 -25.37
CA ILE A 210 -3.38 -42.31 -24.47
C ILE A 210 -2.15 -42.66 -23.61
N GLY A 211 -2.23 -42.90 -22.30
CA GLY A 211 -3.41 -43.05 -21.43
C GLY A 211 -3.07 -43.49 -20.00
N GLY A 212 -4.12 -43.84 -19.25
CA GLY A 212 -4.04 -44.43 -17.92
C GLY A 212 -5.44 -44.69 -17.36
N ARG A 213 -5.82 -45.97 -17.27
CA ARG A 213 -7.15 -46.50 -16.94
C ARG A 213 -7.25 -46.81 -15.43
N LEU A 214 -8.47 -46.61 -14.90
CA LEU A 214 -9.13 -47.28 -13.76
C LEU A 214 -9.01 -46.72 -12.33
N GLU A 215 -10.21 -46.45 -11.81
CA GLU A 215 -10.74 -46.70 -10.44
C GLU A 215 -10.39 -45.73 -9.30
N GLY A 216 -11.45 -45.15 -8.71
CA GLY A 216 -11.44 -44.70 -7.32
C GLY A 216 -12.02 -43.31 -7.03
N GLY A 217 -13.34 -43.23 -6.86
CA GLY A 217 -13.97 -42.48 -5.76
C GLY A 217 -13.95 -40.95 -5.74
N LYS A 218 -15.16 -40.42 -5.51
CA LYS A 218 -15.53 -39.06 -5.06
C LYS A 218 -15.65 -37.99 -6.15
N CYS A 219 -16.91 -37.80 -6.54
CA CYS A 219 -17.47 -36.63 -7.20
C CYS A 219 -16.91 -35.34 -6.58
N LYS A 220 -15.99 -34.68 -7.28
CA LYS A 220 -15.56 -33.32 -6.96
C LYS A 220 -16.60 -32.39 -7.56
N GLY A 221 -17.29 -31.63 -6.69
CA GLY A 221 -18.20 -30.58 -7.10
C GLY A 221 -17.53 -29.68 -8.15
N PHE A 222 -18.21 -29.51 -9.28
CA PHE A 222 -17.85 -28.49 -10.26
C PHE A 222 -18.03 -27.14 -9.57
N GLY A 223 -16.91 -26.53 -9.16
CA GLY A 223 -16.88 -25.27 -8.44
C GLY A 223 -17.21 -24.12 -9.38
N CYS A 224 -18.49 -23.91 -9.67
CA CYS A 224 -18.97 -22.60 -10.10
C CYS A 224 -18.91 -21.68 -8.88
N THR A 225 -17.76 -21.05 -8.66
CA THR A 225 -17.67 -19.98 -7.68
C THR A 225 -18.39 -18.75 -8.24
N TRP A 226 -18.87 -17.88 -7.36
CA TRP A 226 -19.50 -16.64 -7.78
C TRP A 226 -18.59 -15.79 -8.71
N ASP A 227 -17.26 -15.85 -8.51
CA ASP A 227 -16.28 -15.21 -9.39
C ASP A 227 -16.21 -15.85 -10.79
N SER A 228 -16.41 -17.17 -10.89
CA SER A 228 -16.51 -17.87 -12.17
C SER A 228 -17.77 -17.44 -12.93
N LEU A 229 -18.91 -17.34 -12.26
CA LEU A 229 -20.19 -16.92 -12.89
C LEU A 229 -20.18 -15.46 -13.33
N ARG A 230 -19.51 -14.58 -12.58
CA ARG A 230 -19.33 -13.17 -12.93
C ARG A 230 -18.53 -12.98 -14.23
N ASN A 231 -17.62 -13.90 -14.52
CA ASN A 231 -16.72 -13.83 -15.67
C ASN A 231 -17.07 -14.83 -16.77
N SER A 232 -18.17 -15.57 -16.62
CA SER A 232 -18.53 -16.57 -17.59
C SER A 232 -19.05 -15.94 -18.90
N ALA A 233 -18.92 -16.71 -19.96
CA ALA A 233 -19.47 -16.44 -21.27
C ALA A 233 -20.62 -17.43 -21.56
N GLY A 234 -21.55 -17.03 -22.41
CA GLY A 234 -22.75 -17.79 -22.71
C GLY A 234 -23.89 -16.88 -23.14
N GLU A 235 -24.78 -17.38 -23.97
CA GLU A 235 -25.89 -16.59 -24.50
C GLU A 235 -26.80 -16.12 -23.36
N LYS A 236 -27.10 -17.01 -22.41
CA LYS A 236 -28.02 -16.75 -21.30
C LYS A 236 -27.42 -15.77 -20.30
N ILE A 237 -26.15 -15.93 -19.92
CA ILE A 237 -25.49 -14.99 -18.99
C ILE A 237 -25.27 -13.61 -19.63
N LEU A 238 -25.02 -13.53 -20.94
CA LEU A 238 -24.90 -12.26 -21.67
C LEU A 238 -26.26 -11.56 -21.84
N GLN A 239 -27.33 -12.32 -22.09
CA GLN A 239 -28.70 -11.81 -22.09
C GLN A 239 -29.08 -11.21 -20.73
N LEU A 240 -28.75 -11.89 -19.63
CA LEU A 240 -28.98 -11.36 -18.28
C LEU A 240 -28.18 -10.07 -17.98
N ARG A 241 -26.95 -9.97 -18.49
CA ARG A 241 -26.12 -8.76 -18.31
C ARG A 241 -26.64 -7.57 -19.13
N SER A 242 -27.19 -7.83 -20.32
CA SER A 242 -27.73 -6.79 -21.20
C SER A 242 -29.13 -6.34 -20.79
N HIS A 243 -29.92 -7.22 -20.17
CA HIS A 243 -31.27 -6.95 -19.71
C HIS A 243 -31.40 -7.32 -18.22
N PRO A 244 -31.00 -6.41 -17.30
CA PRO A 244 -31.18 -6.60 -15.87
C PRO A 244 -32.65 -6.85 -15.52
N LEU A 245 -32.92 -7.62 -14.45
CA LEU A 245 -34.22 -8.16 -14.03
C LEU A 245 -35.32 -7.11 -13.77
N GLY A 246 -35.76 -6.38 -14.80
CA GLY A 246 -36.71 -5.27 -14.72
C GLY A 246 -38.08 -5.56 -15.35
N LEU A 247 -38.28 -6.76 -15.91
CA LEU A 247 -39.55 -7.12 -16.55
C LEU A 247 -40.46 -7.88 -15.56
N PRO A 248 -41.65 -7.34 -15.24
CA PRO A 248 -42.66 -8.09 -14.51
C PRO A 248 -43.19 -9.19 -15.44
N ASN A 249 -43.16 -10.45 -14.97
CA ASN A 249 -43.61 -11.70 -15.64
C ASN A 249 -42.53 -12.60 -16.28
N SER A 250 -41.24 -12.39 -16.01
CA SER A 250 -40.23 -13.38 -16.40
C SER A 250 -40.23 -14.57 -15.43
N ASN A 251 -40.34 -15.79 -15.94
CA ASN A 251 -40.19 -17.03 -15.15
C ASN A 251 -38.76 -17.16 -14.64
N PHE A 252 -38.46 -16.55 -13.49
CA PHE A 252 -37.10 -16.51 -12.92
C PHE A 252 -36.54 -17.90 -12.61
N CYS A 253 -37.40 -18.87 -12.29
CA CYS A 253 -37.00 -20.27 -12.08
C CYS A 253 -36.47 -20.91 -13.37
N SER A 254 -37.14 -20.67 -14.50
CA SER A 254 -36.69 -21.17 -15.81
C SER A 254 -35.40 -20.47 -16.25
N LEU A 255 -35.31 -19.16 -16.04
CA LEU A 255 -34.08 -18.41 -16.33
C LEU A 255 -32.89 -18.91 -15.50
N LEU A 256 -33.11 -19.17 -14.21
CA LEU A 256 -32.06 -19.68 -13.32
C LEU A 256 -31.66 -21.12 -13.67
N HIS A 257 -32.63 -21.94 -14.11
CA HIS A 257 -32.37 -23.28 -14.62
C HIS A 257 -31.51 -23.24 -15.91
N ASP A 258 -31.89 -22.42 -16.89
CA ASP A 258 -31.14 -22.23 -18.14
C ASP A 258 -29.69 -21.78 -17.87
N LEU A 259 -29.50 -20.86 -16.92
CA LEU A 259 -28.17 -20.41 -16.49
C LEU A 259 -27.38 -21.53 -15.81
N SER A 260 -28.05 -22.38 -15.04
CA SER A 260 -27.42 -23.49 -14.33
C SER A 260 -26.90 -24.58 -15.28
N GLU A 261 -27.64 -24.86 -16.35
CA GLU A 261 -27.22 -25.78 -17.42
C GLU A 261 -26.05 -25.19 -18.22
N GLU A 262 -26.14 -23.91 -18.59
CA GLU A 262 -25.11 -23.22 -19.36
C GLU A 262 -23.78 -23.13 -18.59
N GLN A 263 -23.85 -22.82 -17.30
CA GLN A 263 -22.70 -22.52 -16.46
C GLN A 263 -22.30 -23.69 -15.54
N ARG A 264 -22.98 -24.83 -15.69
CA ARG A 264 -22.76 -26.09 -14.96
C ARG A 264 -22.68 -25.90 -13.45
N PHE A 265 -23.69 -25.24 -12.88
CA PHE A 265 -23.91 -25.18 -11.44
C PHE A 265 -25.25 -25.81 -11.05
N GLU A 266 -25.39 -26.19 -9.79
CA GLU A 266 -26.61 -26.83 -9.28
C GLU A 266 -27.52 -25.79 -8.63
N VAL A 267 -28.83 -25.90 -8.87
CA VAL A 267 -29.86 -25.02 -8.30
C VAL A 267 -30.80 -25.85 -7.44
N SER A 268 -30.99 -25.44 -6.19
CA SER A 268 -31.98 -26.04 -5.28
C SER A 268 -32.94 -24.96 -4.81
N TYR A 269 -34.23 -25.26 -4.86
CA TYR A 269 -35.30 -24.37 -4.39
C TYR A 269 -35.69 -24.75 -2.96
N LEU A 270 -35.88 -23.75 -2.12
CA LEU A 270 -36.42 -23.93 -0.78
C LEU A 270 -37.79 -23.25 -0.74
N ASP A 271 -38.81 -24.01 -0.38
CA ASP A 271 -40.13 -23.46 -0.08
C ASP A 271 -40.05 -22.69 1.24
N ILE A 272 -40.33 -21.38 1.17
CA ILE A 272 -40.34 -20.45 2.31
C ILE A 272 -41.76 -20.05 2.69
#